data_AF-A0A4C1YK75-F1
#
_entry.id   AF-A0A4C1YK75-F1
#
_cell.length_a   1.000
_cell.length_b   1.000
_cell.length_c   1.000
_cell.angle_alpha   90.00
_cell.angle_beta   90.00
_cell.angle_gamma   90.00
#
_symmetry.space_group_name_H-M   'P 1'
#
loop_
_entity.id
_entity.type
_entity.pdbx_description
1 polymer ?
#
loop_
_entity_poly.entity_id
_entity_poly.type
_entity_poly.pdbx_seq_one_letter_code
_entity_poly.pdbx_strand_id
1 'polypeptide(L)'
;MLQSPAGECQLIAAELRVRYEALVAGGAEGEAPQSEGRMLLLGFNGLFAALEAAGPAWAAVERLAARTPTAWRKIDQINLAMHMSAAMQSESVRAIVDSVLWVRRVQAVAEVLAQCAQHAAAFRGVASFAALSPSDHAALCKPVRRFTAELVSRRLLGVPSRALGSVLCLLLRRARLDVSAEVEQKEIGASWTVPLESLYEKAREMNGCSAVQLERAGALYAAAERARRAHHQRTALGRRLDVARAHAHCARVRLAAHSQLHADLLGNSGNIGPAMARHARELVTAQERLATAQAKAQALLTQAHQRVKWGAGANPALTSVVVALESSWAACNSRADALTGVASQLAAHARAAAHQRTRTSKLARTARQALAHWEKACTLALKYSLEVSPIEESLMEMLHPEGNIDAQWVLFLMYQNFNELVENVSALIREMITQLSAEASAGSARRASAAERVRSAGDGLAQPLSERARLSAELRAPLDVLKHAYEGNNLAFELLTGEREVAELGRAAAAGTSAAADGDSAVVRGALRALTCLAELLPKLQKILHDNVENKWWCESGSRRLTRQSAITAQPRAAPPRHGGERNAQGAGVWKRVRLKLEGRDPDPARRATPHEQVPHVLSRIIYYVLQIY
;
A
#
# COMPACT_ATOMS: atom_id res chain seq x y z
N MET A 1 43.62 11.64 34.93
CA MET A 1 42.98 11.52 33.60
C MET A 1 41.53 11.14 33.82
N LEU A 2 40.59 12.08 33.68
CA LEU A 2 39.16 11.77 33.71
C LEU A 2 38.83 10.97 32.46
N GLN A 3 38.37 9.73 32.62
CA GLN A 3 37.85 8.94 31.50
C GLN A 3 36.69 9.72 30.88
N SER A 4 36.72 9.91 29.56
CA SER A 4 35.66 10.63 28.86
C SER A 4 34.37 9.81 28.96
N PRO A 5 33.24 10.38 29.44
CA PRO A 5 31.95 9.70 29.50
C PRO A 5 31.46 9.19 28.14
N ALA A 6 32.07 9.66 27.03
CA ALA A 6 31.79 9.18 25.68
C ALA A 6 32.18 7.71 25.47
N GLY A 7 33.20 7.19 26.15
CA GLY A 7 33.64 5.80 26.01
C GLY A 7 32.63 4.80 26.56
N GLU A 8 32.07 5.09 27.74
CA GLU A 8 31.02 4.28 28.36
C GLU A 8 29.75 4.26 27.52
N CYS A 9 29.34 5.39 26.94
CA CYS A 9 28.17 5.45 26.06
C CYS A 9 28.31 4.59 24.80
N GLN A 10 29.51 4.51 24.20
CA GLN A 10 29.75 3.67 23.03
C GLN A 10 29.69 2.17 23.36
N LEU A 11 30.18 1.77 24.53
CA LEU A 11 30.07 0.40 25.03
C LEU A 11 28.61 0.00 25.23
N ILE A 12 27.81 0.86 25.84
CA ILE A 12 26.37 0.62 26.03
C ILE A 12 25.65 0.49 24.67
N ALA A 13 25.98 1.34 23.70
CA ALA A 13 25.41 1.25 22.35
C ALA A 13 25.78 -0.07 21.65
N ALA A 14 27.02 -0.53 21.81
CA ALA A 14 27.48 -1.81 21.27
C ALA A 14 26.78 -3.00 21.94
N GLU A 15 26.62 -2.97 23.26
CA GLU A 15 25.89 -4.01 24.01
C GLU A 15 24.42 -4.06 23.58
N LEU A 16 23.76 -2.90 23.43
CA LEU A 16 22.38 -2.81 22.95
C LEU A 16 22.24 -3.40 21.54
N ARG A 17 23.25 -3.21 20.68
CA ARG A 17 23.31 -3.79 19.34
C ARG A 17 23.31 -5.31 19.36
N VAL A 18 24.20 -5.90 20.13
CA VAL A 18 24.29 -7.36 20.27
C VAL A 18 22.97 -7.93 20.80
N ARG A 19 22.38 -7.31 21.83
CA ARG A 19 21.09 -7.76 22.39
C ARG A 19 19.94 -7.69 21.39
N TYR A 20 19.88 -6.62 20.60
CA TYR A 20 18.85 -6.47 19.57
C TYR A 20 19.04 -7.47 18.42
N GLU A 21 20.26 -7.70 17.97
CA GLU A 21 20.56 -8.68 16.93
C GLU A 21 20.21 -10.10 17.40
N ALA A 22 20.52 -10.45 18.66
CA ALA A 22 20.10 -11.71 19.27
C ALA A 22 18.57 -11.84 19.33
N LEU A 23 17.84 -10.77 19.67
CA LEU A 23 16.38 -10.75 19.68
C LEU A 23 15.78 -11.02 18.28
N VAL A 24 16.37 -10.44 17.24
CA VAL A 24 15.95 -10.64 15.84
C VAL A 24 16.28 -12.07 15.38
N ALA A 25 17.47 -12.57 15.71
CA ALA A 25 18.00 -13.87 15.26
C ALA A 25 17.40 -15.09 16.00
N GLY A 26 17.02 -14.97 17.28
CA GLY A 26 16.64 -16.08 18.16
C GLY A 26 15.30 -16.76 17.86
N GLY A 27 15.03 -17.12 16.60
CA GLY A 27 13.80 -17.80 16.15
C GLY A 27 13.99 -18.56 14.84
N ALA A 28 15.25 -18.78 14.43
CA ALA A 28 15.60 -19.67 13.33
C ALA A 28 15.67 -21.15 13.77
N GLU A 29 15.68 -21.44 15.08
CA GLU A 29 15.84 -22.80 15.61
C GLU A 29 14.58 -23.27 16.35
N GLY A 30 13.85 -24.19 15.72
CA GLY A 30 13.19 -25.31 16.38
C GLY A 30 11.84 -25.12 17.10
N GLU A 31 11.48 -23.97 17.67
CA GLU A 31 10.36 -23.94 18.63
C GLU A 31 9.26 -22.90 18.37
N ALA A 32 8.01 -23.40 18.40
CA ALA A 32 6.70 -22.71 18.38
C ALA A 32 6.31 -21.90 17.12
N PRO A 33 5.01 -21.86 16.75
CA PRO A 33 4.53 -20.97 15.69
C PRO A 33 4.90 -19.52 16.04
N GLN A 34 5.56 -18.82 15.09
CA GLN A 34 6.00 -17.44 15.27
C GLN A 34 4.84 -16.57 15.78
N SER A 35 5.04 -15.90 16.91
CA SER A 35 4.04 -15.00 17.45
C SER A 35 3.79 -13.83 16.49
N GLU A 36 2.55 -13.33 16.45
CA GLU A 36 2.18 -12.17 15.61
C GLU A 36 3.05 -10.94 15.94
N GLY A 37 3.44 -10.77 17.20
CA GLY A 37 4.35 -9.72 17.63
C GLY A 37 5.76 -9.87 17.04
N ARG A 38 6.25 -11.11 16.88
CA ARG A 38 7.54 -11.38 16.24
C ARG A 38 7.48 -11.08 14.74
N MET A 39 6.40 -11.49 14.06
CA MET A 39 6.21 -11.14 12.64
C MET A 39 6.18 -9.63 12.44
N LEU A 40 5.53 -8.89 13.34
CA LEU A 40 5.51 -7.43 13.32
C LEU A 40 6.91 -6.84 13.51
N LEU A 41 7.69 -7.35 14.46
CA LEU A 41 9.08 -6.93 14.69
C LEU A 41 9.95 -7.19 13.45
N LEU A 42 9.87 -8.39 12.85
CA LEU A 42 10.65 -8.75 11.67
C LEU A 42 10.25 -7.91 10.45
N GLY A 43 8.95 -7.73 10.22
CA GLY A 43 8.43 -6.89 9.13
C GLY A 43 8.86 -5.43 9.27
N PHE A 44 8.80 -4.88 10.48
CA PHE A 44 9.25 -3.51 10.73
C PHE A 44 10.77 -3.36 10.66
N ASN A 45 11.53 -4.35 11.16
CA ASN A 45 12.99 -4.38 11.03
C ASN A 45 13.43 -4.41 9.56
N GLY A 46 12.64 -5.05 8.68
CA GLY A 46 12.85 -5.06 7.23
C GLY A 46 12.90 -3.67 6.59
N LEU A 47 12.24 -2.66 7.17
CA LEU A 47 12.34 -1.27 6.70
C LEU A 47 13.75 -0.71 6.83
N PHE A 48 14.46 -1.10 7.89
CA PHE A 48 15.86 -0.69 8.10
C PHE A 48 16.85 -1.57 7.34
N ALA A 49 16.51 -2.84 7.09
CA ALA A 49 17.31 -3.69 6.21
C ALA A 49 17.41 -3.11 4.79
N ALA A 50 16.35 -2.48 4.28
CA ALA A 50 16.39 -1.76 3.00
C ALA A 50 17.35 -0.55 3.02
N LEU A 51 17.46 0.13 4.17
CA LEU A 51 18.43 1.22 4.36
C LEU A 51 19.86 0.68 4.38
N GLU A 52 20.10 -0.44 5.04
CA GLU A 52 21.40 -1.13 5.08
C GLU A 52 21.80 -1.66 3.70
N ALA A 53 20.85 -2.18 2.93
CA ALA A 53 21.08 -2.61 1.55
C ALA A 53 21.48 -1.44 0.62
N ALA A 54 21.05 -0.21 0.92
CA ALA A 54 21.51 1.00 0.24
C ALA A 54 22.90 1.46 0.72
N GLY A 55 23.42 0.91 1.81
CA GLY A 55 24.71 1.24 2.43
C GLY A 55 25.91 1.26 1.48
N PRO A 56 26.11 0.29 0.56
CA PRO A 56 27.23 0.31 -0.39
C PRO A 56 27.21 1.52 -1.33
N ALA A 57 26.02 1.95 -1.77
CA ALA A 57 25.87 3.13 -2.61
C ALA A 57 26.21 4.40 -1.82
N TRP A 58 25.75 4.50 -0.57
CA TRP A 58 26.11 5.60 0.32
C TRP A 58 27.61 5.66 0.62
N ALA A 59 28.24 4.52 0.90
CA ALA A 59 29.67 4.43 1.09
C ALA A 59 30.47 4.86 -0.15
N ALA A 60 29.93 4.67 -1.36
CA ALA A 60 30.54 5.21 -2.58
C ALA A 60 30.45 6.75 -2.65
N VAL A 61 29.29 7.32 -2.32
CA VAL A 61 29.10 8.78 -2.24
C VAL A 61 30.01 9.40 -1.18
N GLU A 62 30.12 8.79 -0.01
CA GLU A 62 31.02 9.23 1.07
C GLU A 62 32.49 9.19 0.67
N ARG A 63 32.93 8.11 0.00
CA ARG A 63 34.30 8.02 -0.52
C ARG A 63 34.58 9.09 -1.57
N LEU A 64 33.63 9.40 -2.44
CA LEU A 64 33.77 10.49 -3.42
C LEU A 64 33.88 11.85 -2.73
N ALA A 65 33.06 12.09 -1.70
CA ALA A 65 33.13 13.31 -0.89
C ALA A 65 34.45 13.41 -0.09
N ALA A 66 34.98 12.31 0.44
CA ALA A 66 36.23 12.31 1.21
C ALA A 66 37.46 12.66 0.35
N ARG A 67 37.43 12.36 -0.95
CA ARG A 67 38.53 12.56 -1.90
C ARG A 67 38.67 13.98 -2.45
N THR A 68 37.91 14.96 -1.94
CA THR A 68 38.02 16.35 -2.40
C THR A 68 39.42 16.93 -2.10
N PRO A 69 40.19 17.33 -3.13
CA PRO A 69 41.47 18.04 -2.99
C PRO A 69 41.36 19.29 -2.12
N THR A 70 42.44 19.67 -1.44
CA THR A 70 42.48 20.83 -0.54
C THR A 70 42.21 22.14 -1.25
N ALA A 71 42.76 22.36 -2.45
CA ALA A 71 42.49 23.55 -3.26
C ALA A 71 40.98 23.74 -3.53
N TRP A 72 40.26 22.65 -3.82
CA TRP A 72 38.83 22.69 -4.17
C TRP A 72 37.91 23.04 -2.99
N ARG A 73 38.44 23.04 -1.76
CA ARG A 73 37.69 23.39 -0.55
C ARG A 73 37.24 24.85 -0.52
N LYS A 74 37.87 25.70 -1.34
CA LYS A 74 37.55 27.13 -1.49
C LYS A 74 36.45 27.37 -2.52
N ILE A 75 36.05 26.34 -3.27
CA ILE A 75 34.91 26.43 -4.17
C ILE A 75 33.64 26.54 -3.34
N ASP A 76 32.85 27.57 -3.57
CA ASP A 76 31.66 27.95 -2.79
C ASP A 76 30.71 26.78 -2.48
N GLN A 77 30.32 26.00 -3.49
CA GLN A 77 29.39 24.86 -3.34
C GLN A 77 30.00 23.72 -2.52
N ILE A 78 31.30 23.48 -2.67
CA ILE A 78 32.03 22.45 -1.91
C ILE A 78 32.22 22.91 -0.47
N ASN A 79 32.57 24.18 -0.27
CA ASN A 79 32.75 24.81 1.02
C ASN A 79 31.45 24.75 1.85
N LEU A 80 30.33 25.21 1.28
CA LEU A 80 29.02 25.16 1.92
C LEU A 80 28.62 23.72 2.26
N ALA A 81 28.80 22.79 1.33
CA ALA A 81 28.50 21.38 1.54
C ALA A 81 29.36 20.74 2.64
N MET A 82 30.62 21.18 2.80
CA MET A 82 31.49 20.76 3.90
C MET A 82 31.01 21.28 5.25
N HIS A 83 30.60 22.55 5.34
CA HIS A 83 30.01 23.09 6.57
C HIS A 83 28.77 22.32 6.99
N MET A 84 27.90 21.98 6.04
CA MET A 84 26.69 21.18 6.29
C MET A 84 27.00 19.72 6.69
N SER A 85 28.17 19.20 6.30
CA SER A 85 28.59 17.81 6.56
C SER A 85 29.76 17.71 7.55
N ALA A 86 29.97 18.71 8.40
CA ALA A 86 31.13 18.80 9.31
C ALA A 86 31.33 17.54 10.16
N ALA A 87 30.24 16.98 10.72
CA ALA A 87 30.28 15.76 11.52
C ALA A 87 30.77 14.52 10.75
N MET A 88 30.63 14.54 9.43
CA MET A 88 30.97 13.43 8.54
C MET A 88 32.42 13.44 8.09
N GLN A 89 33.13 14.55 8.30
CA GLN A 89 34.52 14.72 7.87
C GLN A 89 35.50 13.95 8.75
N SER A 90 35.22 13.84 10.06
CA SER A 90 36.06 13.10 11.00
C SER A 90 35.60 11.66 11.15
N GLU A 91 36.54 10.71 11.09
CA GLU A 91 36.28 9.28 11.29
C GLU A 91 35.69 8.98 12.68
N SER A 92 36.23 9.61 13.72
CA SER A 92 35.80 9.39 15.10
C SER A 92 34.39 9.92 15.36
N VAL A 93 34.08 11.12 14.85
CA VAL A 93 32.74 11.74 14.97
C VAL A 93 31.71 10.93 14.19
N ARG A 94 32.10 10.43 13.01
CA ARG A 94 31.25 9.57 12.18
C ARG A 94 30.90 8.24 12.87
N ALA A 95 31.86 7.58 13.51
CA ALA A 95 31.60 6.38 14.31
C ALA A 95 30.62 6.65 15.48
N ILE A 96 30.72 7.83 16.11
CA ILE A 96 29.77 8.27 17.14
C ILE A 96 28.37 8.46 16.54
N VAL A 97 28.26 9.14 15.39
CA VAL A 97 26.98 9.36 14.71
C VAL A 97 26.32 8.04 14.33
N ASP A 98 27.07 7.05 13.86
CA ASP A 98 26.55 5.72 13.54
C ASP A 98 26.01 5.00 14.77
N SER A 99 26.73 5.09 15.89
CA SER A 99 26.29 4.53 17.16
C SER A 99 25.00 5.19 17.64
N VAL A 100 24.89 6.52 17.52
CA VAL A 100 23.67 7.27 17.87
C VAL A 100 22.50 6.89 16.97
N LEU A 101 22.70 6.83 15.66
CA LEU A 101 21.65 6.45 14.70
C LEU A 101 21.17 5.02 14.93
N TRP A 102 22.08 4.11 15.29
CA TRP A 102 21.71 2.76 15.66
C TRP A 102 20.78 2.76 16.88
N VAL A 103 21.15 3.49 17.95
CA VAL A 103 20.31 3.58 19.17
C VAL A 103 18.95 4.20 18.84
N ARG A 104 18.93 5.24 17.99
CA ARG A 104 17.69 5.88 17.52
C ARG A 104 16.81 4.94 16.70
N ARG A 105 17.39 4.04 15.92
CA ARG A 105 16.62 2.98 15.22
C ARG A 105 15.91 2.10 16.23
N VAL A 106 16.61 1.57 17.24
CA VAL A 106 15.99 0.70 18.24
C VAL A 106 14.96 1.44 19.08
N GLN A 107 15.21 2.71 19.41
CA GLN A 107 14.21 3.57 20.03
C GLN A 107 12.96 3.69 19.16
N ALA A 108 13.09 3.94 17.85
CA ALA A 108 11.95 4.05 16.95
C ALA A 108 11.16 2.74 16.86
N VAL A 109 11.83 1.59 16.81
CA VAL A 109 11.20 0.26 16.85
C VAL A 109 10.43 0.07 18.16
N ALA A 110 11.05 0.36 19.30
CA ALA A 110 10.44 0.19 20.62
C ALA A 110 9.21 1.10 20.80
N GLU A 111 9.28 2.37 20.39
CA GLU A 111 8.18 3.32 20.47
C GLU A 111 6.98 2.87 19.62
N VAL A 112 7.21 2.40 18.39
CA VAL A 112 6.14 1.89 17.52
C VAL A 112 5.50 0.65 18.11
N LEU A 113 6.28 -0.31 18.61
CA LEU A 113 5.75 -1.53 19.23
C LEU A 113 4.98 -1.24 20.52
N ALA A 114 5.44 -0.27 21.33
CA ALA A 114 4.73 0.18 22.52
C ALA A 114 3.37 0.80 22.15
N GLN A 115 3.32 1.61 21.10
CA GLN A 115 2.06 2.13 20.57
C GLN A 115 1.16 0.98 20.08
N CYS A 116 1.68 0.01 19.32
CA CYS A 116 0.90 -1.16 18.90
C CYS A 116 0.31 -1.94 20.10
N ALA A 117 1.09 -2.13 21.17
CA ALA A 117 0.64 -2.78 22.40
C ALA A 117 -0.48 -2.00 23.10
N GLN A 118 -0.37 -0.67 23.17
CA GLN A 118 -1.42 0.20 23.73
C GLN A 118 -2.71 0.11 22.91
N HIS A 119 -2.61 0.13 21.57
CA HIS A 119 -3.78 -0.04 20.70
C HIS A 119 -4.45 -1.41 20.89
N ALA A 120 -3.65 -2.47 21.07
CA ALA A 120 -4.17 -3.81 21.36
C ALA A 120 -4.85 -3.88 22.74
N ALA A 121 -4.29 -3.24 23.77
CA ALA A 121 -4.89 -3.17 25.10
C ALA A 121 -6.21 -2.38 25.11
N ALA A 122 -6.27 -1.28 24.36
CA ALA A 122 -7.49 -0.51 24.15
C ALA A 122 -8.57 -1.33 23.43
N PHE A 123 -8.19 -2.10 22.41
CA PHE A 123 -9.12 -3.01 21.72
C PHE A 123 -9.70 -4.08 22.65
N ARG A 124 -8.93 -4.54 23.65
CA ARG A 124 -9.40 -5.50 24.67
C ARG A 124 -10.26 -4.86 25.77
N GLY A 125 -10.46 -3.54 25.74
CA GLY A 125 -11.22 -2.81 26.76
C GLY A 125 -10.50 -2.70 28.11
N VAL A 126 -9.19 -2.93 28.15
CA VAL A 126 -8.37 -2.90 29.38
C VAL A 126 -7.77 -1.51 29.62
N ALA A 127 -7.71 -0.66 28.59
CA ALA A 127 -7.12 0.67 28.68
C ALA A 127 -8.19 1.78 28.86
N SER A 128 -7.81 2.84 29.57
CA SER A 128 -8.63 4.04 29.79
C SER A 128 -9.07 4.68 28.48
N PHE A 129 -10.29 5.22 28.47
CA PHE A 129 -10.98 5.82 27.31
C PHE A 129 -10.16 6.93 26.61
N ALA A 130 -9.23 7.56 27.32
CA ALA A 130 -8.33 8.60 26.79
C ALA A 130 -7.31 8.09 25.74
N ALA A 131 -7.04 6.78 25.67
CA ALA A 131 -6.16 6.18 24.66
C ALA A 131 -6.91 5.85 23.34
N LEU A 132 -8.21 6.10 23.25
CA LEU A 132 -9.08 5.73 22.14
C LEU A 132 -9.10 6.77 21.01
N SER A 133 -7.94 7.23 20.54
CA SER A 133 -7.86 7.74 19.18
C SER A 133 -7.25 6.68 18.26
N PRO A 134 -7.99 5.61 17.91
CA PRO A 134 -7.49 4.52 17.06
C PRO A 134 -7.14 4.96 15.63
N SER A 135 -7.20 6.26 15.31
CA SER A 135 -7.02 6.81 13.98
C SER A 135 -5.76 7.67 13.82
N ASP A 136 -4.91 7.81 14.84
CA ASP A 136 -3.73 8.66 14.70
C ASP A 136 -2.56 7.92 14.03
N HIS A 137 -2.72 7.59 12.76
CA HIS A 137 -1.65 7.04 11.92
C HIS A 137 -0.43 7.98 11.85
N ALA A 138 -0.63 9.28 12.10
CA ALA A 138 0.47 10.23 12.19
C ALA A 138 1.32 9.99 13.45
N ALA A 139 0.70 9.61 14.58
CA ALA A 139 1.41 9.22 15.81
C ALA A 139 2.28 7.97 15.59
N LEU A 140 1.76 6.95 14.90
CA LEU A 140 2.52 5.74 14.52
C LEU A 140 3.71 6.04 13.60
N CYS A 141 3.58 7.02 12.71
CA CYS A 141 4.66 7.42 11.82
C CYS A 141 5.69 8.36 12.48
N LYS A 142 5.36 8.97 13.63
CA LYS A 142 6.19 10.00 14.27
C LYS A 142 7.59 9.50 14.66
N PRO A 143 7.77 8.31 15.27
CA PRO A 143 9.09 7.78 15.60
C PRO A 143 9.96 7.57 14.35
N VAL A 144 9.36 7.03 13.28
CA VAL A 144 10.04 6.83 11.99
C VAL A 144 10.46 8.15 11.37
N ARG A 145 9.56 9.16 11.34
CA ARG A 145 9.88 10.49 10.80
C ARG A 145 11.00 11.17 11.59
N ARG A 146 10.99 11.03 12.92
CA ARG A 146 12.05 11.55 13.80
C ARG A 146 13.40 10.90 13.47
N PHE A 147 13.43 9.57 13.36
CA PHE A 147 14.61 8.84 12.92
C PHE A 147 15.09 9.32 11.54
N THR A 148 14.20 9.43 10.56
CA THR A 148 14.55 9.91 9.21
C THR A 148 15.11 11.33 9.23
N ALA A 149 14.53 12.24 10.03
CA ALA A 149 15.04 13.59 10.16
C ALA A 149 16.45 13.62 10.79
N GLU A 150 16.72 12.77 11.78
CA GLU A 150 18.03 12.67 12.42
C GLU A 150 19.07 12.03 11.48
N LEU A 151 18.69 10.99 10.74
CA LEU A 151 19.52 10.39 9.69
C LEU A 151 19.87 11.41 8.60
N VAL A 152 18.88 12.16 8.10
CA VAL A 152 19.11 13.15 7.06
C VAL A 152 20.01 14.28 7.58
N SER A 153 19.68 14.87 8.72
CA SER A 153 20.41 16.02 9.27
C SER A 153 21.83 15.70 9.70
N ARG A 154 22.08 14.52 10.26
CA ARG A 154 23.39 14.17 10.83
C ARG A 154 24.30 13.38 9.90
N ARG A 155 23.74 12.60 8.96
CA ARG A 155 24.51 11.69 8.09
C ARG A 155 24.47 12.09 6.62
N LEU A 156 23.33 12.55 6.11
CA LEU A 156 23.15 12.78 4.66
C LEU A 156 23.32 14.24 4.24
N LEU A 157 23.04 15.20 5.12
CA LEU A 157 23.06 16.61 4.74
C LEU A 157 24.47 17.05 4.31
N GLY A 158 24.58 17.69 3.16
CA GLY A 158 25.84 18.17 2.59
C GLY A 158 26.74 17.11 1.93
N VAL A 159 26.69 15.83 2.35
CA VAL A 159 27.57 14.78 1.81
C VAL A 159 27.36 14.54 0.30
N PRO A 160 26.12 14.32 -0.20
CA PRO A 160 25.87 14.17 -1.63
C PRO A 160 26.21 15.43 -2.42
N SER A 161 25.93 16.62 -1.87
CA SER A 161 26.27 17.91 -2.50
C SER A 161 27.78 18.06 -2.68
N ARG A 162 28.57 17.66 -1.67
CA ARG A 162 30.03 17.66 -1.74
C ARG A 162 30.57 16.65 -2.75
N ALA A 163 30.00 15.45 -2.77
CA ALA A 163 30.35 14.42 -3.75
C ALA A 163 30.05 14.91 -5.18
N LEU A 164 28.87 15.50 -5.40
CA LEU A 164 28.47 16.07 -6.68
C LEU A 164 29.38 17.23 -7.10
N GLY A 165 29.69 18.17 -6.19
CA GLY A 165 30.67 19.22 -6.45
C GLY A 165 32.05 18.69 -6.85
N SER A 166 32.49 17.61 -6.21
CA SER A 166 33.76 16.94 -6.55
C SER A 166 33.70 16.27 -7.94
N VAL A 167 32.58 15.63 -8.29
CA VAL A 167 32.35 15.06 -9.63
C VAL A 167 32.36 16.15 -10.70
N LEU A 168 31.71 17.29 -10.43
CA LEU A 168 31.70 18.43 -11.33
C LEU A 168 33.11 18.98 -11.57
N CYS A 169 33.93 19.09 -10.53
CA CYS A 169 35.34 19.48 -10.67
C CYS A 169 36.17 18.46 -11.46
N LEU A 170 35.89 17.16 -11.32
CA LEU A 170 36.52 16.12 -12.15
C LEU A 170 36.09 16.22 -13.62
N LEU A 171 34.84 16.57 -13.90
CA LEU A 171 34.36 16.83 -15.26
C LEU A 171 35.01 18.07 -15.87
N LEU A 172 35.18 19.14 -15.08
CA LEU A 172 35.93 20.34 -15.49
C LEU A 172 37.39 20.01 -15.84
N ARG A 173 38.06 19.17 -15.04
CA ARG A 173 39.39 18.66 -15.37
C ARG A 173 39.40 17.86 -16.67
N ARG A 174 38.39 17.02 -16.90
CA ARG A 174 38.24 16.30 -18.17
C ARG A 174 38.02 17.24 -19.36
N ALA A 175 37.41 18.41 -19.13
CA ALA A 175 37.28 19.50 -20.08
C ALA A 175 38.55 20.38 -20.22
N ARG A 176 39.71 19.88 -19.75
CA ARG A 176 41.04 20.51 -19.82
C ARG A 176 41.20 21.78 -18.99
N LEU A 177 40.33 22.03 -18.01
CA LEU A 177 40.52 23.10 -17.02
C LEU A 177 41.35 22.58 -15.85
N ASP A 178 42.49 23.21 -15.56
CA ASP A 178 43.19 22.97 -14.31
C ASP A 178 42.50 23.71 -13.15
N VAL A 179 41.49 23.04 -12.59
CA VAL A 179 40.68 23.57 -11.47
C VAL A 179 41.54 23.99 -10.28
N SER A 180 42.69 23.35 -10.03
CA SER A 180 43.54 23.69 -8.88
C SER A 180 44.29 24.99 -9.09
N ALA A 181 44.93 25.15 -10.24
CA ALA A 181 45.63 26.39 -10.60
C ALA A 181 44.68 27.59 -10.69
N GLU A 182 43.47 27.38 -11.22
CA GLU A 182 42.44 28.43 -11.33
C GLU A 182 41.89 28.90 -9.99
N VAL A 183 41.76 27.98 -9.04
CA VAL A 183 41.36 28.34 -7.68
C VAL A 183 42.49 29.12 -7.01
N GLU A 184 43.73 28.65 -7.08
CA GLU A 184 44.91 29.32 -6.51
C GLU A 184 45.17 30.70 -7.12
N GLN A 185 44.93 30.88 -8.42
CA GLN A 185 45.07 32.18 -9.08
C GLN A 185 44.02 33.20 -8.61
N LYS A 186 42.78 32.75 -8.37
CA LYS A 186 41.70 33.60 -7.86
C LYS A 186 41.81 33.91 -6.36
N GLU A 187 42.63 33.17 -5.62
CA GLU A 187 42.93 33.44 -4.19
C GLU A 187 43.74 34.72 -3.95
N ILE A 188 44.40 35.25 -4.98
CA ILE A 188 45.17 36.51 -4.89
C ILE A 188 44.22 37.73 -4.82
N GLY A 189 42.93 37.56 -5.13
CA GLY A 189 41.89 38.58 -5.01
C GLY A 189 41.23 38.66 -3.63
N ALA A 190 40.46 39.71 -3.37
CA ALA A 190 39.79 39.98 -2.08
C ALA A 190 38.71 38.96 -1.65
N SER A 191 38.41 37.93 -2.47
CA SER A 191 37.42 36.90 -2.16
C SER A 191 38.06 35.56 -1.78
N TRP A 192 37.82 35.09 -0.56
CA TRP A 192 38.29 33.80 -0.05
C TRP A 192 37.55 32.57 -0.63
N THR A 193 36.51 32.79 -1.45
CA THR A 193 35.70 31.74 -2.08
C THR A 193 35.67 31.90 -3.60
N VAL A 194 35.76 30.78 -4.31
CA VAL A 194 35.70 30.74 -5.77
C VAL A 194 34.32 30.23 -6.19
N PRO A 195 33.50 31.01 -6.91
CA PRO A 195 32.22 30.54 -7.41
C PRO A 195 32.42 29.42 -8.43
N LEU A 196 31.73 28.28 -8.25
CA LEU A 196 31.77 27.18 -9.21
C LEU A 196 31.31 27.63 -10.61
N GLU A 197 30.37 28.57 -10.69
CA GLU A 197 29.89 29.18 -11.95
C GLU A 197 31.05 29.79 -12.76
N SER A 198 31.95 30.50 -12.09
CA SER A 198 33.07 31.17 -12.73
C SER A 198 34.11 30.19 -13.32
N LEU A 199 34.15 28.95 -12.80
CA LEU A 199 35.00 27.88 -13.35
C LEU A 199 34.33 27.25 -14.58
N TYR A 200 33.00 27.14 -14.60
CA TYR A 200 32.26 26.70 -15.80
C TYR A 200 32.40 27.68 -16.94
N GLU A 201 32.27 28.98 -16.69
CA GLU A 201 32.41 30.02 -17.70
C GLU A 201 33.80 29.95 -18.37
N LYS A 202 34.86 29.81 -17.57
CA LYS A 202 36.23 29.68 -18.09
C LYS A 202 36.43 28.38 -18.89
N ALA A 203 35.89 27.25 -18.42
CA ALA A 203 35.90 26.01 -19.18
C ALA A 203 35.10 26.10 -20.49
N ARG A 204 34.00 26.87 -20.50
CA ARG A 204 33.18 27.10 -21.70
C ARG A 204 33.95 27.88 -22.75
N GLU A 205 34.62 28.96 -22.34
CA GLU A 205 35.43 29.81 -23.21
C GLU A 205 36.56 29.02 -23.86
N MET A 206 37.29 28.21 -23.09
CA MET A 206 38.39 27.39 -23.62
C MET A 206 37.93 26.31 -24.60
N ASN A 207 36.74 25.74 -24.41
CA ASN A 207 36.22 24.66 -25.25
C ASN A 207 35.37 25.16 -26.44
N GLY A 208 35.19 26.48 -26.61
CA GLY A 208 34.49 27.05 -27.75
C GLY A 208 33.02 26.65 -27.87
N CYS A 209 32.34 26.37 -26.75
CA CYS A 209 30.92 26.02 -26.75
C CYS A 209 30.08 27.21 -27.24
N SER A 210 29.30 27.02 -28.31
CA SER A 210 28.48 28.09 -28.88
C SER A 210 27.24 28.37 -28.02
N ALA A 211 26.73 29.61 -28.07
CA ALA A 211 25.51 30.00 -27.37
C ALA A 211 24.31 29.11 -27.76
N VAL A 212 24.21 28.71 -29.04
CA VAL A 212 23.17 27.83 -29.57
C VAL A 212 23.24 26.43 -28.94
N GLN A 213 24.45 25.88 -28.75
CA GLN A 213 24.63 24.59 -28.07
C GLN A 213 24.18 24.66 -26.61
N LEU A 214 24.46 25.78 -25.94
CA LEU A 214 24.06 26.01 -24.54
C LEU A 214 22.55 26.16 -24.40
N GLU A 215 21.90 26.91 -25.29
CA GLU A 215 20.44 27.05 -25.31
C GLU A 215 19.76 25.70 -25.57
N ARG A 216 20.28 24.90 -26.51
CA ARG A 216 19.77 23.56 -26.79
C ARG A 216 19.94 22.63 -25.60
N ALA A 217 21.11 22.66 -24.94
CA ALA A 217 21.36 21.87 -23.73
C ALA A 217 20.45 22.32 -22.57
N GLY A 218 20.23 23.63 -22.40
CA GLY A 218 19.31 24.20 -21.42
C GLY A 218 17.86 23.78 -21.66
N ALA A 219 17.41 23.79 -22.92
CA ALA A 219 16.08 23.31 -23.30
C ALA A 219 15.90 21.81 -23.02
N LEU A 220 16.91 20.99 -23.32
CA LEU A 220 16.91 19.55 -23.01
C LEU A 220 16.92 19.30 -21.50
N TYR A 221 17.74 20.03 -20.74
CA TYR A 221 17.76 19.96 -19.29
C TYR A 221 16.39 20.33 -18.70
N ALA A 222 15.80 21.45 -19.14
CA ALA A 222 14.48 21.87 -18.67
C ALA A 222 13.37 20.86 -19.04
N ALA A 223 13.47 20.21 -20.21
CA ALA A 223 12.56 19.13 -20.59
C ALA A 223 12.73 17.89 -19.71
N ALA A 224 13.98 17.45 -19.48
CA ALA A 224 14.29 16.32 -18.61
C ALA A 224 13.88 16.60 -17.16
N GLU A 225 14.08 17.82 -16.66
CA GLU A 225 13.68 18.21 -15.32
C GLU A 225 12.15 18.22 -15.17
N ARG A 226 11.41 18.75 -16.16
CA ARG A 226 9.94 18.66 -16.18
C ARG A 226 9.45 17.23 -16.19
N ALA A 227 10.03 16.37 -17.03
CA ALA A 227 9.67 14.94 -17.08
C ALA A 227 9.95 14.24 -15.75
N ARG A 228 11.11 14.52 -15.12
CA ARG A 228 11.48 13.97 -13.81
C ARG A 228 10.55 14.46 -12.70
N ARG A 229 10.22 15.76 -12.66
CA ARG A 229 9.25 16.33 -11.70
C ARG A 229 7.87 15.70 -11.88
N ALA A 230 7.40 15.55 -13.11
CA ALA A 230 6.14 14.88 -13.42
C ALA A 230 6.14 13.40 -12.97
N HIS A 231 7.23 12.68 -13.20
CA HIS A 231 7.38 11.30 -12.73
C HIS A 231 7.37 11.21 -11.19
N HIS A 232 8.10 12.09 -10.50
CA HIS A 232 8.08 12.15 -9.03
C HIS A 232 6.70 12.52 -8.48
N GLN A 233 5.98 13.43 -9.12
CA GLN A 233 4.61 13.77 -8.76
C GLN A 233 3.66 12.59 -8.96
N ARG A 234 3.73 11.89 -10.11
CA ARG A 234 2.92 10.69 -10.38
C ARG A 234 3.17 9.59 -9.35
N THR A 235 4.44 9.32 -9.04
CA THR A 235 4.80 8.30 -8.03
C THR A 235 4.37 8.71 -6.62
N ALA A 236 4.50 10.00 -6.25
CA ALA A 236 4.01 10.51 -4.97
C ALA A 236 2.47 10.43 -4.86
N LEU A 237 1.75 10.79 -5.92
CA LEU A 237 0.29 10.66 -5.98
C LEU A 237 -0.16 9.20 -5.91
N GLY A 238 0.54 8.28 -6.58
CA GLY A 238 0.30 6.84 -6.46
C GLY A 238 0.43 6.36 -5.01
N ARG A 239 1.53 6.70 -4.33
CA ARG A 239 1.71 6.37 -2.91
C ARG A 239 0.62 6.97 -2.02
N ARG A 240 0.21 8.21 -2.26
CA ARG A 240 -0.89 8.86 -1.52
C ARG A 240 -2.23 8.16 -1.74
N LEU A 241 -2.50 7.71 -2.96
CA LEU A 241 -3.69 6.93 -3.29
C LEU A 241 -3.70 5.59 -2.57
N ASP A 242 -2.57 4.88 -2.54
CA ASP A 242 -2.46 3.59 -1.84
C ASP A 242 -2.68 3.75 -0.33
N VAL A 243 -2.09 4.80 0.27
CA VAL A 243 -2.33 5.16 1.68
C VAL A 243 -3.80 5.50 1.92
N ALA A 244 -4.43 6.29 1.05
CA ALA A 244 -5.84 6.64 1.17
C ALA A 244 -6.75 5.40 1.04
N ARG A 245 -6.42 4.46 0.14
CA ARG A 245 -7.12 3.17 0.00
C ARG A 245 -7.00 2.32 1.25
N ALA A 246 -5.80 2.22 1.83
CA ALA A 246 -5.57 1.51 3.08
C ALA A 246 -6.38 2.13 4.24
N HIS A 247 -6.37 3.45 4.38
CA HIS A 247 -7.18 4.15 5.37
C HIS A 247 -8.69 3.93 5.17
N ALA A 248 -9.18 4.02 3.93
CA ALA A 248 -10.58 3.78 3.61
C ALA A 248 -10.99 2.32 3.93
N HIS A 249 -10.11 1.35 3.65
CA HIS A 249 -10.33 -0.04 4.03
C HIS A 249 -10.42 -0.20 5.56
N CYS A 250 -9.45 0.33 6.31
CA CYS A 250 -9.47 0.30 7.78
C CYS A 250 -10.73 0.97 8.35
N ALA A 251 -11.11 2.13 7.83
CA ALA A 251 -12.32 2.85 8.24
C ALA A 251 -13.59 2.03 7.95
N ARG A 252 -13.68 1.40 6.78
CA ARG A 252 -14.79 0.49 6.43
C ARG A 252 -14.89 -0.70 7.37
N VAL A 253 -13.77 -1.35 7.68
CA VAL A 253 -13.73 -2.49 8.60
C VAL A 253 -14.15 -2.07 10.00
N ARG A 254 -13.68 -0.92 10.49
CA ARG A 254 -14.09 -0.36 11.79
C ARG A 254 -15.56 0.00 11.84
N LEU A 255 -16.08 0.66 10.81
CA LEU A 255 -17.50 1.00 10.70
C LEU A 255 -18.35 -0.27 10.69
N ALA A 256 -17.94 -1.31 9.97
CA ALA A 256 -18.62 -2.60 9.95
C ALA A 256 -18.59 -3.29 11.33
N ALA A 257 -17.45 -3.24 12.03
CA ALA A 257 -17.35 -3.77 13.39
C ALA A 257 -18.26 -3.00 14.36
N HIS A 258 -18.27 -1.67 14.29
CA HIS A 258 -19.08 -0.82 15.15
C HIS A 258 -20.57 -0.97 14.86
N SER A 259 -20.98 -1.04 13.58
CA SER A 259 -22.37 -1.30 13.21
C SER A 259 -22.84 -2.67 13.69
N GLN A 260 -21.98 -3.69 13.69
CA GLN A 260 -22.29 -5.02 14.23
C GLN A 260 -22.39 -5.04 15.76
N LEU A 261 -21.50 -4.34 16.47
CA LEU A 261 -21.50 -4.25 17.93
C LEU A 261 -22.75 -3.50 18.45
N HIS A 262 -23.19 -2.45 17.74
CA HIS A 262 -24.29 -1.57 18.13
C HIS A 262 -25.55 -1.74 17.26
N ALA A 263 -25.70 -2.86 16.58
CA ALA A 263 -26.85 -3.12 15.70
C ALA A 263 -28.21 -2.96 16.42
N ASP A 264 -28.27 -3.28 17.73
CA ASP A 264 -29.49 -3.11 18.55
C ASP A 264 -29.89 -1.64 18.74
N LEU A 265 -28.93 -0.70 18.68
CA LEU A 265 -29.16 0.74 18.84
C LEU A 265 -29.41 1.42 17.49
N LEU A 266 -28.74 0.95 16.43
CA LEU A 266 -28.80 1.54 15.10
C LEU A 266 -30.02 1.09 14.26
N GLY A 267 -30.87 0.21 14.81
CA GLY A 267 -32.16 -0.16 14.23
C GLY A 267 -32.11 -0.87 12.89
N ASN A 268 -30.92 -1.29 12.40
CA ASN A 268 -30.75 -1.79 11.05
C ASN A 268 -29.94 -3.11 10.97
N SER A 269 -30.52 -4.06 10.24
CA SER A 269 -30.03 -5.37 9.78
C SER A 269 -29.90 -6.52 10.80
N GLY A 270 -30.43 -7.67 10.40
CA GLY A 270 -30.61 -8.88 11.20
C GLY A 270 -29.34 -9.39 11.89
N ASN A 271 -29.56 -10.07 13.01
CA ASN A 271 -28.50 -10.60 13.87
C ASN A 271 -27.57 -11.56 13.09
N ILE A 272 -26.35 -11.10 12.78
CA ILE A 272 -25.34 -11.88 12.04
C ILE A 272 -24.61 -12.87 12.98
N GLY A 273 -24.72 -12.71 14.30
CA GLY A 273 -24.07 -13.59 15.29
C GLY A 273 -24.42 -15.08 15.10
N PRO A 274 -25.70 -15.45 14.99
CA PRO A 274 -26.12 -16.80 14.64
C PRO A 274 -25.57 -17.30 13.29
N ALA A 275 -25.50 -16.43 12.28
CA ALA A 275 -24.93 -16.78 10.97
C ALA A 275 -23.41 -17.02 11.06
N MET A 276 -22.67 -16.20 11.82
CA MET A 276 -21.24 -16.40 12.09
C MET A 276 -20.97 -17.69 12.87
N ALA A 277 -21.79 -18.00 13.88
CA ALA A 277 -21.70 -19.25 14.62
C ALA A 277 -22.05 -20.48 13.76
N ARG A 278 -22.94 -20.32 12.78
CA ARG A 278 -23.25 -21.35 11.78
C ARG A 278 -22.09 -21.54 10.80
N HIS A 279 -21.57 -20.47 10.21
CA HIS A 279 -20.43 -20.54 9.30
C HIS A 279 -19.16 -21.07 9.98
N ALA A 280 -18.93 -20.75 11.25
CA ALA A 280 -17.84 -21.34 12.02
C ALA A 280 -17.97 -22.88 12.14
N ARG A 281 -19.19 -23.38 12.36
CA ARG A 281 -19.47 -24.83 12.37
C ARG A 281 -19.31 -25.44 10.99
N GLU A 282 -19.80 -24.79 9.94
CA GLU A 282 -19.62 -25.23 8.55
C GLU A 282 -18.14 -25.31 8.16
N LEU A 283 -17.32 -24.34 8.57
CA LEU A 283 -15.86 -24.36 8.39
C LEU A 283 -15.20 -25.54 9.12
N VAL A 284 -15.54 -25.80 10.39
CA VAL A 284 -15.02 -26.94 11.14
C VAL A 284 -15.40 -28.26 10.46
N THR A 285 -16.65 -28.43 10.06
CA THR A 285 -17.07 -29.65 9.33
C THR A 285 -16.39 -29.78 7.97
N ALA A 286 -16.09 -28.68 7.28
CA ALA A 286 -15.33 -28.70 6.03
C ALA A 286 -13.87 -29.12 6.25
N GLN A 287 -13.25 -28.75 7.37
CA GLN A 287 -11.91 -29.22 7.75
C GLN A 287 -11.88 -30.73 7.99
N GLU A 288 -12.86 -31.27 8.72
CA GLU A 288 -12.98 -32.71 8.94
C GLU A 288 -13.15 -33.48 7.61
N ARG A 289 -13.95 -32.93 6.69
CA ARG A 289 -14.10 -33.48 5.33
C ARG A 289 -12.80 -33.40 4.51
N LEU A 290 -12.05 -32.32 4.63
CA LEU A 290 -10.77 -32.17 3.94
C LEU A 290 -9.73 -33.14 4.50
N ALA A 291 -9.64 -33.29 5.82
CA ALA A 291 -8.73 -34.23 6.48
C ALA A 291 -9.04 -35.69 6.10
N THR A 292 -10.33 -36.06 6.07
CA THR A 292 -10.73 -37.40 5.62
C THR A 292 -10.46 -37.63 4.13
N ALA A 293 -10.62 -36.60 3.28
CA ALA A 293 -10.25 -36.68 1.87
C ALA A 293 -8.73 -36.79 1.67
N GLN A 294 -7.93 -36.04 2.43
CA GLN A 294 -6.46 -36.15 2.45
C GLN A 294 -6.03 -37.56 2.84
N ALA A 295 -6.57 -38.13 3.91
CA ALA A 295 -6.24 -39.49 4.34
C ALA A 295 -6.57 -40.54 3.27
N LYS A 296 -7.75 -40.43 2.63
CA LYS A 296 -8.15 -41.31 1.51
C LYS A 296 -7.21 -41.16 0.30
N ALA A 297 -6.88 -39.92 -0.08
CA ALA A 297 -5.99 -39.66 -1.20
C ALA A 297 -4.57 -40.17 -0.90
N GLN A 298 -4.07 -40.02 0.33
CA GLN A 298 -2.78 -40.56 0.75
C GLN A 298 -2.73 -42.09 0.66
N ALA A 299 -3.79 -42.78 1.06
CA ALA A 299 -3.88 -44.23 0.95
C ALA A 299 -3.82 -44.70 -0.52
N LEU A 300 -4.63 -44.07 -1.40
CA LEU A 300 -4.62 -44.36 -2.84
C LEU A 300 -3.26 -44.05 -3.48
N LEU A 301 -2.64 -42.94 -3.08
CA LEU A 301 -1.34 -42.55 -3.61
C LEU A 301 -0.24 -43.49 -3.14
N THR A 302 -0.29 -43.99 -1.90
CA THR A 302 0.66 -45.00 -1.40
C THR A 302 0.56 -46.29 -2.22
N GLN A 303 -0.66 -46.74 -2.53
CA GLN A 303 -0.88 -47.92 -3.39
C GLN A 303 -0.38 -47.69 -4.83
N ALA A 304 -0.68 -46.54 -5.42
CA ALA A 304 -0.20 -46.19 -6.76
C ALA A 304 1.32 -46.07 -6.79
N HIS A 305 1.91 -45.45 -5.78
CA HIS A 305 3.34 -45.24 -5.64
C HIS A 305 4.12 -46.54 -5.56
N GLN A 306 3.65 -47.51 -4.76
CA GLN A 306 4.26 -48.84 -4.68
C GLN A 306 4.26 -49.55 -6.04
N ARG A 307 3.13 -49.49 -6.77
CA ARG A 307 3.01 -50.10 -8.10
C ARG A 307 3.93 -49.45 -9.13
N VAL A 308 4.00 -48.12 -9.15
CA VAL A 308 4.88 -47.41 -10.10
C VAL A 308 6.35 -47.61 -9.72
N LYS A 309 6.70 -47.70 -8.43
CA LYS A 309 8.06 -48.04 -7.99
C LYS A 309 8.50 -49.44 -8.41
N TRP A 310 7.63 -50.44 -8.26
CA TRP A 310 7.90 -51.80 -8.77
C TRP A 310 8.04 -51.82 -10.29
N GLY A 311 7.15 -51.09 -11.00
CA GLY A 311 7.26 -50.93 -12.44
C GLY A 311 8.53 -50.21 -12.89
N ALA A 312 8.99 -49.20 -12.13
CA ALA A 312 10.21 -48.45 -12.42
C ALA A 312 11.49 -49.30 -12.30
N GLY A 313 11.48 -50.32 -11.43
CA GLY A 313 12.56 -51.31 -11.35
C GLY A 313 12.70 -52.17 -12.61
N ALA A 314 11.60 -52.40 -13.34
CA ALA A 314 11.58 -53.12 -14.61
C ALA A 314 11.68 -52.19 -15.84
N ASN A 315 11.20 -50.95 -15.73
CA ASN A 315 11.25 -49.92 -16.78
C ASN A 315 11.71 -48.57 -16.20
N PRO A 316 12.99 -48.21 -16.36
CA PRO A 316 13.54 -46.96 -15.83
C PRO A 316 12.84 -45.68 -16.31
N ALA A 317 12.13 -45.72 -17.45
CA ALA A 317 11.38 -44.57 -17.98
C ALA A 317 10.23 -44.12 -17.06
N LEU A 318 9.78 -44.97 -16.13
CA LEU A 318 8.74 -44.65 -15.15
C LEU A 318 9.25 -43.85 -13.93
N THR A 319 10.56 -43.69 -13.78
CA THR A 319 11.15 -42.92 -12.66
C THR A 319 10.69 -41.47 -12.65
N SER A 320 10.54 -40.85 -13.83
CA SER A 320 10.01 -39.48 -13.96
C SER A 320 8.55 -39.37 -13.49
N VAL A 321 7.77 -40.43 -13.66
CA VAL A 321 6.37 -40.51 -13.21
C VAL A 321 6.29 -40.63 -11.70
N VAL A 322 7.20 -41.38 -11.06
CA VAL A 322 7.32 -41.46 -9.59
C VAL A 322 7.61 -40.08 -9.00
N VAL A 323 8.59 -39.36 -9.55
CA VAL A 323 8.95 -38.00 -9.09
C VAL A 323 7.80 -37.01 -9.30
N ALA A 324 7.14 -37.06 -10.46
CA ALA A 324 5.99 -36.20 -10.73
C ALA A 324 4.83 -36.47 -9.76
N LEU A 325 4.54 -37.74 -9.47
CA LEU A 325 3.52 -38.15 -8.50
C LEU A 325 3.85 -37.61 -7.09
N GLU A 326 5.08 -37.80 -6.61
CA GLU A 326 5.52 -37.27 -5.31
C GLU A 326 5.42 -35.75 -5.22
N SER A 327 5.87 -35.02 -6.26
CA SER A 327 5.81 -33.55 -6.28
C SER A 327 4.37 -33.01 -6.31
N SER A 328 3.48 -33.67 -7.08
CA SER A 328 2.07 -33.28 -7.22
C SER A 328 1.30 -33.51 -5.93
N TRP A 329 1.60 -34.62 -5.24
CA TRP A 329 1.05 -34.92 -3.93
C TRP A 329 1.53 -33.95 -2.87
N ALA A 330 2.83 -33.67 -2.80
CA ALA A 330 3.39 -32.70 -1.86
C ALA A 330 2.75 -31.31 -2.03
N ALA A 331 2.57 -30.85 -3.27
CA ALA A 331 1.90 -29.58 -3.56
C ALA A 331 0.41 -29.60 -3.16
N CYS A 332 -0.31 -30.68 -3.44
CA CYS A 332 -1.72 -30.84 -3.06
C CYS A 332 -1.89 -30.88 -1.54
N ASN A 333 -1.04 -31.64 -0.84
CA ASN A 333 -1.08 -31.76 0.60
C ASN A 333 -0.73 -30.44 1.29
N SER A 334 0.32 -29.75 0.83
CA SER A 334 0.68 -28.41 1.33
C SER A 334 -0.46 -27.40 1.17
N ARG A 335 -1.18 -27.43 0.03
CA ARG A 335 -2.36 -26.58 -0.18
C ARG A 335 -3.51 -26.93 0.76
N ALA A 336 -3.76 -28.21 1.00
CA ALA A 336 -4.81 -28.66 1.91
C ALA A 336 -4.48 -28.30 3.37
N ASP A 337 -3.21 -28.40 3.78
CA ASP A 337 -2.74 -27.94 5.09
C ASP A 337 -2.90 -26.43 5.26
N ALA A 338 -2.55 -25.65 4.23
CA ALA A 338 -2.75 -24.19 4.21
C ALA A 338 -4.24 -23.81 4.34
N LEU A 339 -5.12 -24.48 3.58
CA LEU A 339 -6.56 -24.26 3.67
C LEU A 339 -7.12 -24.64 5.05
N THR A 340 -6.63 -25.72 5.64
CA THR A 340 -7.00 -26.14 7.00
C THR A 340 -6.55 -25.10 8.03
N GLY A 341 -5.34 -24.56 7.89
CA GLY A 341 -4.82 -23.46 8.71
C GLY A 341 -5.66 -22.18 8.63
N VAL A 342 -6.02 -21.75 7.41
CA VAL A 342 -6.87 -20.56 7.22
C VAL A 342 -8.28 -20.80 7.76
N ALA A 343 -8.85 -21.98 7.51
CA ALA A 343 -10.18 -22.33 8.00
C ALA A 343 -10.25 -22.35 9.54
N SER A 344 -9.19 -22.79 10.23
CA SER A 344 -9.18 -22.88 11.69
C SER A 344 -9.15 -21.50 12.31
N GLN A 345 -8.33 -20.61 11.74
CA GLN A 345 -8.27 -19.20 12.12
C GLN A 345 -9.62 -18.53 11.90
N LEU A 346 -10.22 -18.64 10.70
CA LEU A 346 -11.52 -18.04 10.40
C LEU A 346 -12.63 -18.56 11.33
N ALA A 347 -12.66 -19.87 11.60
CA ALA A 347 -13.64 -20.47 12.51
C ALA A 347 -13.47 -19.98 13.96
N ALA A 348 -12.23 -19.76 14.41
CA ALA A 348 -11.96 -19.19 15.74
C ALA A 348 -12.41 -17.72 15.83
N HIS A 349 -12.10 -16.91 14.82
CA HIS A 349 -12.52 -15.50 14.74
C HIS A 349 -14.05 -15.36 14.69
N ALA A 350 -14.72 -16.17 13.86
CA ALA A 350 -16.17 -16.17 13.76
C ALA A 350 -16.86 -16.57 15.08
N ARG A 351 -16.29 -17.53 15.82
CA ARG A 351 -16.75 -17.91 17.18
C ARG A 351 -16.56 -16.79 18.18
N ALA A 352 -15.39 -16.15 18.21
CA ALA A 352 -15.10 -15.04 19.11
C ALA A 352 -16.05 -13.85 18.86
N ALA A 353 -16.28 -13.50 17.59
CA ALA A 353 -17.20 -12.44 17.18
C ALA A 353 -18.65 -12.75 17.60
N ALA A 354 -19.12 -13.98 17.39
CA ALA A 354 -20.43 -14.42 17.83
C ALA A 354 -20.59 -14.32 19.36
N HIS A 355 -19.55 -14.72 20.12
CA HIS A 355 -19.59 -14.74 21.58
C HIS A 355 -19.57 -13.33 22.19
N GLN A 356 -18.75 -12.41 21.67
CA GLN A 356 -18.72 -11.02 22.15
C GLN A 356 -20.09 -10.33 22.00
N ARG A 357 -20.82 -10.60 20.91
CA ARG A 357 -22.17 -10.04 20.72
C ARG A 357 -23.19 -10.55 21.74
N THR A 358 -23.11 -11.83 22.11
CA THR A 358 -24.02 -12.37 23.14
C THR A 358 -23.80 -11.71 24.50
N ARG A 359 -22.56 -11.37 24.85
CA ARG A 359 -22.23 -10.64 26.08
C ARG A 359 -22.77 -9.21 26.04
N THR A 360 -22.56 -8.48 24.95
CA THR A 360 -23.05 -7.09 24.85
C THR A 360 -24.58 -6.99 24.84
N SER A 361 -25.28 -7.90 24.14
CA SER A 361 -26.75 -7.93 24.12
C SER A 361 -27.35 -8.23 25.50
N LYS A 362 -26.76 -9.17 26.26
CA LYS A 362 -27.17 -9.47 27.63
C LYS A 362 -26.99 -8.25 28.54
N LEU A 363 -25.79 -7.65 28.54
CA LEU A 363 -25.48 -6.46 29.34
C LEU A 363 -26.43 -5.29 29.02
N ALA A 364 -26.67 -5.01 27.74
CA ALA A 364 -27.59 -3.95 27.30
C ALA A 364 -29.06 -4.24 27.69
N ARG A 365 -29.46 -5.51 27.77
CA ARG A 365 -30.80 -5.88 28.25
C ARG A 365 -30.93 -5.68 29.75
N THR A 366 -29.95 -6.13 30.54
CA THR A 366 -29.91 -5.87 31.99
C THR A 366 -29.88 -4.37 32.30
N ALA A 367 -29.09 -3.57 31.56
CA ALA A 367 -29.05 -2.13 31.73
C ALA A 367 -30.41 -1.47 31.42
N ARG A 368 -31.06 -1.86 30.32
CA ARG A 368 -32.42 -1.39 29.97
C ARG A 368 -33.47 -1.79 31.01
N GLN A 369 -33.39 -3.02 31.53
CA GLN A 369 -34.27 -3.48 32.61
C GLN A 369 -34.02 -2.71 33.91
N ALA A 370 -32.77 -2.44 34.26
CA ALA A 370 -32.44 -1.64 35.44
C ALA A 370 -32.97 -0.20 35.31
N LEU A 371 -32.78 0.43 34.14
CA LEU A 371 -33.34 1.74 33.81
C LEU A 371 -34.87 1.75 33.89
N ALA A 372 -35.54 0.76 33.31
CA ALA A 372 -37.00 0.66 33.37
C ALA A 372 -37.52 0.41 34.80
N HIS A 373 -36.80 -0.38 35.61
CA HIS A 373 -37.14 -0.53 37.04
C HIS A 373 -36.91 0.76 37.82
N TRP A 374 -35.84 1.49 37.52
CA TRP A 374 -35.55 2.77 38.15
C TRP A 374 -36.59 3.83 37.77
N GLU A 375 -36.94 3.93 36.49
CA GLU A 375 -38.02 4.80 35.99
C GLU A 375 -39.36 4.43 36.64
N LYS A 376 -39.68 3.14 36.73
CA LYS A 376 -40.85 2.68 37.50
C LYS A 376 -40.77 3.08 38.96
N ALA A 377 -39.63 2.92 39.63
CA ALA A 377 -39.44 3.32 41.02
C ALA A 377 -39.62 4.84 41.20
N CYS A 378 -39.08 5.66 40.30
CA CYS A 378 -39.28 7.11 40.29
C CYS A 378 -40.75 7.49 40.04
N THR A 379 -41.41 6.86 39.08
CA THR A 379 -42.85 7.12 38.82
C THR A 379 -43.74 6.64 39.95
N LEU A 380 -43.41 5.55 40.64
CA LEU A 380 -44.10 5.09 41.84
C LEU A 380 -43.85 6.06 43.00
N ALA A 381 -42.62 6.52 43.22
CA ALA A 381 -42.31 7.53 44.23
C ALA A 381 -43.05 8.85 43.98
N LEU A 382 -43.19 9.27 42.72
CA LEU A 382 -43.97 10.45 42.32
C LEU A 382 -45.49 10.24 42.44
N LYS A 383 -46.01 9.07 42.04
CA LYS A 383 -47.45 8.76 42.06
C LYS A 383 -48.00 8.49 43.45
N TYR A 384 -47.23 7.78 44.26
CA TYR A 384 -47.62 7.43 45.60
C TYR A 384 -47.21 8.49 46.61
N SER A 385 -46.58 9.62 46.18
CA SER A 385 -45.93 10.65 47.01
C SER A 385 -46.20 10.32 48.46
N LEU A 386 -45.36 9.43 49.01
CA LEU A 386 -45.53 8.90 50.36
C LEU A 386 -45.14 10.05 51.29
N GLU A 387 -45.93 11.12 51.22
CA GLU A 387 -46.08 12.12 52.23
C GLU A 387 -46.75 11.34 53.35
N VAL A 388 -45.92 10.90 54.29
CA VAL A 388 -46.37 10.39 55.57
C VAL A 388 -47.40 11.39 56.07
N SER A 389 -48.66 10.98 56.16
CA SER A 389 -49.73 11.86 56.62
C SER A 389 -49.45 12.27 58.06
N PRO A 390 -49.80 13.48 58.52
CA PRO A 390 -49.65 13.88 59.92
C PRO A 390 -50.29 12.89 60.92
N ILE A 391 -51.29 12.13 60.46
CA ILE A 391 -51.91 11.05 61.23
C ILE A 391 -51.05 9.77 61.27
N GLU A 392 -50.37 9.44 60.16
CA GLU A 392 -49.42 8.32 60.09
C GLU A 392 -48.13 8.64 60.86
N GLU A 393 -47.71 9.91 60.83
CA GLU A 393 -46.62 10.48 61.63
C GLU A 393 -46.99 10.46 63.13
N SER A 394 -48.20 10.88 63.49
CA SER A 394 -48.73 10.79 64.87
C SER A 394 -48.92 9.34 65.34
N LEU A 395 -49.31 8.41 64.47
CA LEU A 395 -49.39 6.99 64.77
C LEU A 395 -48.00 6.37 64.97
N MET A 396 -47.00 6.78 64.19
CA MET A 396 -45.60 6.39 64.41
C MET A 396 -45.01 7.03 65.67
N GLU A 397 -45.38 8.27 66.01
CA GLU A 397 -45.01 8.93 67.29
C GLU A 397 -45.66 8.26 68.51
N MET A 398 -46.85 7.67 68.39
CA MET A 398 -47.44 6.87 69.48
C MET A 398 -46.81 5.47 69.59
N LEU A 399 -46.14 5.01 68.54
CA LEU A 399 -45.40 3.75 68.46
C LEU A 399 -43.88 4.02 68.54
N HIS A 400 -43.41 4.74 69.57
CA HIS A 400 -41.97 4.75 69.86
C HIS A 400 -41.54 3.33 70.32
N PRO A 401 -40.67 2.59 69.59
CA PRO A 401 -39.69 1.77 70.29
C PRO A 401 -38.73 2.74 70.99
N GLU A 402 -38.56 2.57 72.29
CA GLU A 402 -37.68 3.40 73.13
C GLU A 402 -36.29 3.58 72.48
N GLY A 403 -35.98 4.80 72.02
CA GLY A 403 -34.65 5.13 71.49
C GLY A 403 -34.57 6.45 70.73
N ASN A 404 -33.71 7.37 71.21
CA ASN A 404 -33.47 8.72 70.71
C ASN A 404 -33.08 8.80 69.21
N ILE A 405 -34.02 9.10 68.33
CA ILE A 405 -33.73 9.65 67.00
C ILE A 405 -34.60 10.90 66.82
N ASP A 406 -34.01 12.08 67.01
CA ASP A 406 -34.70 13.37 66.90
C ASP A 406 -35.18 13.63 65.47
N ALA A 407 -36.43 14.10 65.31
CA ALA A 407 -37.06 14.39 64.02
C ALA A 407 -36.29 15.40 63.15
N GLN A 408 -35.55 16.34 63.78
CA GLN A 408 -34.67 17.27 63.07
C GLN A 408 -33.48 16.57 62.39
N TRP A 409 -33.00 15.45 62.91
CA TRP A 409 -31.88 14.71 62.34
C TRP A 409 -32.28 13.96 61.05
N VAL A 410 -33.50 13.42 61.02
CA VAL A 410 -34.06 12.72 59.83
C VAL A 410 -34.42 13.71 58.73
N LEU A 411 -35.05 14.84 59.06
CA LEU A 411 -35.36 15.90 58.09
C LEU A 411 -34.09 16.52 57.47
N PHE A 412 -33.06 16.74 58.28
CA PHE A 412 -31.77 17.27 57.83
C PHE A 412 -31.05 16.29 56.88
N LEU A 413 -31.00 14.99 57.21
CA LEU A 413 -30.39 13.97 56.35
C LEU A 413 -31.19 13.68 55.08
N MET A 414 -32.52 13.78 55.10
CA MET A 414 -33.36 13.52 53.93
C MET A 414 -33.32 14.67 52.92
N TYR A 415 -33.44 15.93 53.37
CA TYR A 415 -33.39 17.09 52.49
C TYR A 415 -31.99 17.35 51.92
N GLN A 416 -30.94 17.15 52.71
CA GLN A 416 -29.58 17.44 52.27
C GLN A 416 -29.07 16.39 51.26
N ASN A 417 -29.27 15.09 51.54
CA ASN A 417 -28.85 14.04 50.60
C ASN A 417 -29.69 14.04 49.32
N PHE A 418 -30.98 14.37 49.38
CA PHE A 418 -31.83 14.41 48.18
C PHE A 418 -31.47 15.58 47.28
N ASN A 419 -31.26 16.79 47.84
CA ASN A 419 -30.87 17.96 47.05
C ASN A 419 -29.46 17.82 46.47
N GLU A 420 -28.48 17.28 47.22
CA GLU A 420 -27.15 16.96 46.66
C GLU A 420 -27.25 15.94 45.52
N LEU A 421 -28.09 14.90 45.67
CA LEU A 421 -28.21 13.87 44.64
C LEU A 421 -28.90 14.41 43.38
N VAL A 422 -29.92 15.27 43.53
CA VAL A 422 -30.60 15.94 42.40
C VAL A 422 -29.66 16.95 41.72
N GLU A 423 -28.88 17.72 42.47
CA GLU A 423 -27.88 18.63 41.90
C GLU A 423 -26.78 17.87 41.16
N ASN A 424 -26.26 16.79 41.74
CA ASN A 424 -25.22 15.96 41.12
C ASN A 424 -25.72 15.27 39.84
N VAL A 425 -26.94 14.72 39.85
CA VAL A 425 -27.55 14.14 38.64
C VAL A 425 -27.84 15.21 37.59
N SER A 426 -28.34 16.38 38.00
CA SER A 426 -28.60 17.50 37.09
C SER A 426 -27.31 18.09 36.51
N ALA A 427 -26.22 18.10 37.26
CA ALA A 427 -24.90 18.51 36.81
C ALA A 427 -24.34 17.50 35.80
N LEU A 428 -24.46 16.20 36.10
CA LEU A 428 -24.02 15.12 35.20
C LEU A 428 -24.81 15.12 33.88
N ILE A 429 -26.13 15.34 33.92
CA ILE A 429 -26.95 15.46 32.71
C ILE A 429 -26.56 16.71 31.91
N ARG A 430 -26.34 17.85 32.57
CA ARG A 430 -25.85 19.06 31.89
C ARG A 430 -24.49 18.84 31.25
N GLU A 431 -23.57 18.16 31.94
CA GLU A 431 -22.25 17.81 31.39
C GLU A 431 -22.35 16.83 30.21
N MET A 432 -23.24 15.84 30.28
CA MET A 432 -23.44 14.91 29.18
C MET A 432 -24.08 15.60 27.96
N ILE A 433 -25.01 16.55 28.17
CA ILE A 433 -25.59 17.37 27.10
C ILE A 433 -24.54 18.30 26.48
N THR A 434 -23.67 18.92 27.28
CA THR A 434 -22.59 19.77 26.76
C THR A 434 -21.54 18.95 26.00
N GLN A 435 -21.20 17.75 26.47
CA GLN A 435 -20.33 16.82 25.75
C GLN A 435 -20.95 16.36 24.42
N LEU A 436 -22.21 15.92 24.41
CA LEU A 436 -22.89 15.46 23.19
C LEU A 436 -23.09 16.60 22.17
N SER A 437 -23.38 17.81 22.64
CA SER A 437 -23.48 18.99 21.76
C SER A 437 -22.12 19.44 21.22
N ALA A 438 -21.04 19.35 22.01
CA ALA A 438 -19.68 19.55 21.55
C ALA A 438 -19.26 18.50 20.51
N GLU A 439 -19.64 17.23 20.69
CA GLU A 439 -19.38 16.17 19.72
C GLU A 439 -20.19 16.35 18.43
N ALA A 440 -21.45 16.76 18.53
CA ALA A 440 -22.31 17.04 17.39
C ALA A 440 -21.80 18.24 16.57
N SER A 441 -21.39 19.31 17.23
CA SER A 441 -20.78 20.49 16.58
C SER A 441 -19.43 20.15 15.94
N ALA A 442 -18.56 19.39 16.61
CA ALA A 442 -17.31 18.88 16.03
C ALA A 442 -17.56 17.93 14.85
N GLY A 443 -18.61 17.10 14.91
CA GLY A 443 -19.08 16.27 13.80
C GLY A 443 -19.54 17.10 12.60
N SER A 444 -20.30 18.17 12.85
CA SER A 444 -20.74 19.10 11.81
C SER A 444 -19.56 19.84 11.15
N ALA A 445 -18.62 20.35 11.93
CA ALA A 445 -17.40 20.99 11.42
C ALA A 445 -16.54 20.02 10.58
N ARG A 446 -16.41 18.76 11.01
CA ARG A 446 -15.72 17.71 10.23
C ARG A 446 -16.41 17.42 8.90
N ARG A 447 -17.75 17.39 8.88
CA ARG A 447 -18.53 17.23 7.63
C ARG A 447 -18.34 18.41 6.69
N ALA A 448 -18.41 19.65 7.19
CA ALA A 448 -18.18 20.85 6.38
C ALA A 448 -16.78 20.87 5.78
N SER A 449 -15.74 20.58 6.58
CA SER A 449 -14.36 20.46 6.10
C SER A 449 -14.15 19.32 5.09
N ALA A 450 -14.88 18.21 5.23
CA ALA A 450 -14.86 17.13 4.24
C ALA A 450 -15.54 17.54 2.93
N ALA A 451 -16.68 18.23 2.99
CA ALA A 451 -17.38 18.75 1.82
C ALA A 451 -16.51 19.77 1.05
N GLU A 452 -15.82 20.66 1.75
CA GLU A 452 -14.88 21.63 1.16
C GLU A 452 -13.71 20.95 0.43
N ARG A 453 -13.16 19.89 1.03
CA ARG A 453 -12.09 19.09 0.42
C ARG A 453 -12.55 18.34 -0.83
N VAL A 454 -13.80 17.88 -0.84
CA VAL A 454 -14.40 17.24 -2.02
C VAL A 454 -14.63 18.28 -3.13
N ARG A 455 -15.07 19.49 -2.78
CA ARG A 455 -15.28 20.58 -3.74
C ARG A 455 -13.97 21.03 -4.39
N SER A 456 -12.97 21.37 -3.57
CA SER A 456 -11.64 21.76 -4.06
C SER A 456 -10.96 20.67 -4.91
N ALA A 457 -11.19 19.39 -4.59
CA ALA A 457 -10.74 18.29 -5.43
C ALA A 457 -11.51 18.20 -6.76
N GLY A 458 -12.82 18.48 -6.75
CA GLY A 458 -13.65 18.58 -7.97
C GLY A 458 -13.22 19.73 -8.87
N ASP A 459 -12.95 20.90 -8.30
CA ASP A 459 -12.44 22.07 -9.03
C ASP A 459 -11.08 21.78 -9.69
N GLY A 460 -10.21 21.05 -8.98
CA GLY A 460 -8.93 20.58 -9.52
C GLY A 460 -9.05 19.55 -10.66
N LEU A 461 -10.19 18.88 -10.82
CA LEU A 461 -10.45 17.94 -11.90
C LEU A 461 -11.01 18.62 -13.16
N ALA A 462 -11.61 19.81 -13.03
CA ALA A 462 -12.25 20.52 -14.14
C ALA A 462 -11.26 20.88 -15.25
N GLN A 463 -10.09 21.43 -14.89
CA GLN A 463 -9.07 21.83 -15.87
C GLN A 463 -8.48 20.62 -16.63
N PRO A 464 -8.00 19.53 -15.98
CA PRO A 464 -7.49 18.36 -16.69
C PRO A 464 -8.53 17.67 -17.58
N LEU A 465 -9.79 17.61 -17.16
CA LEU A 465 -10.87 17.04 -17.97
C LEU A 465 -11.17 17.91 -19.19
N SER A 466 -11.10 19.24 -19.06
CA SER A 466 -11.24 20.19 -20.17
C SER A 466 -10.10 20.06 -21.19
N GLU A 467 -8.84 19.99 -20.71
CA GLU A 467 -7.67 19.76 -21.56
C GLU A 467 -7.76 18.43 -22.31
N ARG A 468 -8.18 17.36 -21.62
CA ARG A 468 -8.40 16.05 -22.24
C ARG A 468 -9.54 16.08 -23.27
N ALA A 469 -10.64 16.78 -22.99
CA ALA A 469 -11.75 16.92 -23.94
C ALA A 469 -11.31 17.66 -25.21
N ARG A 470 -10.47 18.70 -25.08
CA ARG A 470 -9.87 19.40 -26.21
C ARG A 470 -8.97 18.47 -27.05
N LEU A 471 -8.05 17.75 -26.41
CA LEU A 471 -7.17 16.80 -27.11
C LEU A 471 -7.96 15.67 -27.77
N SER A 472 -9.01 15.17 -27.11
CA SER A 472 -9.91 14.17 -27.67
C SER A 472 -10.67 14.70 -28.90
N ALA A 473 -11.08 15.97 -28.89
CA ALA A 473 -11.74 16.59 -30.05
C ALA A 473 -10.80 16.69 -31.26
N GLU A 474 -9.54 17.05 -31.06
CA GLU A 474 -8.51 17.10 -32.11
C GLU A 474 -8.22 15.71 -32.70
N LEU A 475 -8.25 14.66 -31.88
CA LEU A 475 -8.02 13.28 -32.29
C LEU A 475 -9.26 12.58 -32.87
N ARG A 476 -10.45 13.18 -32.74
CA ARG A 476 -11.71 12.53 -33.08
C ARG A 476 -11.88 12.25 -34.57
N ALA A 477 -11.62 13.24 -35.43
CA ALA A 477 -11.76 13.08 -36.87
C ALA A 477 -10.81 12.01 -37.45
N PRO A 478 -9.50 11.97 -37.08
CA PRO A 478 -8.61 10.88 -37.46
C PRO A 478 -9.07 9.50 -36.96
N LEU A 479 -9.53 9.41 -35.70
CA LEU A 479 -9.99 8.15 -35.12
C LEU A 479 -11.30 7.65 -35.76
N ASP A 480 -12.21 8.54 -36.13
CA ASP A 480 -13.45 8.19 -36.83
C ASP A 480 -13.17 7.66 -38.24
N VAL A 481 -12.16 8.18 -38.95
CA VAL A 481 -11.71 7.61 -40.24
C VAL A 481 -11.12 6.21 -40.05
N LEU A 482 -10.27 6.02 -39.03
CA LEU A 482 -9.65 4.73 -38.72
C LEU A 482 -10.65 3.69 -38.19
N LYS A 483 -11.72 4.15 -37.55
CA LYS A 483 -12.82 3.31 -37.05
C LYS A 483 -13.50 2.50 -38.16
N HIS A 484 -13.59 3.05 -39.37
CA HIS A 484 -14.21 2.38 -40.52
C HIS A 484 -13.21 1.58 -41.37
N ALA A 485 -11.90 1.78 -41.19
CA ALA A 485 -10.87 1.12 -41.98
C ALA A 485 -10.54 -0.32 -41.51
N TYR A 486 -10.87 -0.68 -40.27
CA TYR A 486 -10.62 -2.00 -39.69
C TYR A 486 -11.91 -2.57 -39.11
N GLU A 487 -12.51 -3.56 -39.78
CA GLU A 487 -13.62 -4.35 -39.23
C GLU A 487 -13.07 -5.46 -38.32
N GLY A 488 -13.35 -5.36 -37.02
CA GLY A 488 -12.92 -6.30 -35.96
C GLY A 488 -11.74 -5.79 -35.11
N ASN A 489 -11.91 -5.80 -33.77
CA ASN A 489 -10.96 -5.29 -32.76
C ASN A 489 -10.29 -3.95 -33.15
N ASN A 490 -11.11 -2.96 -33.47
CA ASN A 490 -10.62 -1.66 -33.87
C ASN A 490 -10.26 -0.83 -32.63
N LEU A 491 -8.97 -0.65 -32.40
CA LEU A 491 -8.43 0.17 -31.31
C LEU A 491 -8.93 1.63 -31.36
N ALA A 492 -9.21 2.17 -32.55
CA ALA A 492 -9.80 3.50 -32.68
C ALA A 492 -11.24 3.53 -32.15
N PHE A 493 -12.00 2.44 -32.32
CA PHE A 493 -13.32 2.30 -31.71
C PHE A 493 -13.23 2.23 -30.19
N GLU A 494 -12.34 1.39 -29.63
CA GLU A 494 -12.16 1.25 -28.18
C GLU A 494 -11.69 2.56 -27.51
N LEU A 495 -10.81 3.31 -28.17
CA LEU A 495 -10.39 4.63 -27.71
C LEU A 495 -11.54 5.64 -27.76
N LEU A 496 -12.32 5.68 -28.85
CA LEU A 496 -13.48 6.58 -28.96
C LEU A 496 -14.58 6.25 -27.94
N THR A 497 -14.83 4.97 -27.66
CA THR A 497 -15.79 4.56 -26.62
C THR A 497 -15.27 4.90 -25.22
N GLY A 498 -13.99 4.63 -24.96
CA GLY A 498 -13.36 4.95 -23.69
C GLY A 498 -13.32 6.45 -23.40
N GLU A 499 -13.03 7.30 -24.39
CA GLU A 499 -13.07 8.76 -24.21
C GLU A 499 -14.50 9.27 -23.95
N ARG A 500 -15.52 8.66 -24.56
CA ARG A 500 -16.93 8.99 -24.27
C ARG A 500 -17.30 8.63 -22.83
N GLU A 501 -16.92 7.43 -22.38
CA GLU A 501 -17.15 6.99 -20.99
C GLU A 501 -16.41 7.89 -19.99
N VAL A 502 -15.17 8.29 -20.28
CA VAL A 502 -14.42 9.25 -19.45
C VAL A 502 -15.15 10.60 -19.39
N ALA A 503 -15.71 11.09 -20.49
CA ALA A 503 -16.46 12.35 -20.50
C ALA A 503 -17.76 12.27 -19.70
N GLU A 504 -18.49 11.15 -19.77
CA GLU A 504 -19.71 10.92 -18.98
C GLU A 504 -19.42 10.81 -17.49
N LEU A 505 -18.45 9.99 -17.11
CA LEU A 505 -18.03 9.84 -15.71
C LEU A 505 -17.42 11.13 -15.16
N GLY A 506 -16.71 11.91 -15.99
CA GLY A 506 -16.19 13.23 -15.65
C GLY A 506 -17.30 14.23 -15.34
N ARG A 507 -18.37 14.27 -16.15
CA ARG A 507 -19.56 15.09 -15.88
C ARG A 507 -20.29 14.66 -14.61
N ALA A 508 -20.46 13.36 -14.39
CA ALA A 508 -21.11 12.82 -13.20
C ALA A 508 -20.30 13.11 -11.92
N ALA A 509 -18.97 13.04 -11.99
CA ALA A 509 -18.07 13.42 -10.90
C ALA A 509 -18.16 14.92 -10.60
N ALA A 510 -18.12 15.78 -11.63
CA ALA A 510 -18.21 17.24 -11.48
C ALA A 510 -19.55 17.69 -10.87
N ALA A 511 -20.66 17.12 -11.34
CA ALA A 511 -22.00 17.43 -10.84
C ALA A 511 -22.19 17.04 -9.36
N GLY A 512 -21.60 15.93 -8.92
CA GLY A 512 -21.71 15.53 -7.52
C GLY A 512 -20.70 16.21 -6.59
N THR A 513 -19.60 16.77 -7.12
CA THR A 513 -18.70 17.63 -6.33
C THR A 513 -19.28 19.03 -6.10
N SER A 514 -20.07 19.58 -7.05
CA SER A 514 -20.75 20.86 -6.87
C SER A 514 -21.95 20.74 -5.92
N ALA A 515 -22.72 19.65 -6.00
CA ALA A 515 -23.87 19.39 -5.13
C ALA A 515 -23.52 18.92 -3.70
N ALA A 516 -22.22 18.76 -3.38
CA ALA A 516 -21.77 18.37 -2.04
C ALA A 516 -22.09 19.42 -0.96
N ALA A 517 -22.46 20.64 -1.35
CA ALA A 517 -22.91 21.71 -0.45
C ALA A 517 -24.30 21.47 0.14
N ASP A 518 -25.19 20.78 -0.58
CA ASP A 518 -26.59 20.60 -0.20
C ASP A 518 -26.82 19.40 0.75
N GLY A 519 -25.75 18.71 1.13
CA GLY A 519 -25.80 17.62 2.11
C GLY A 519 -26.42 16.31 1.60
N ASP A 520 -26.74 16.20 0.31
CA ASP A 520 -27.36 15.01 -0.25
C ASP A 520 -26.35 13.86 -0.39
N SER A 521 -26.41 12.93 0.56
CA SER A 521 -25.51 11.78 0.66
C SER A 521 -25.59 10.86 -0.57
N ALA A 522 -26.72 10.84 -1.29
CA ALA A 522 -26.86 10.03 -2.50
C ALA A 522 -26.01 10.57 -3.66
N VAL A 523 -25.99 11.89 -3.83
CA VAL A 523 -25.27 12.57 -4.91
C VAL A 523 -23.76 12.47 -4.71
N VAL A 524 -23.28 12.66 -3.48
CA VAL A 524 -21.86 12.49 -3.12
C VAL A 524 -21.39 11.05 -3.33
N ARG A 525 -22.22 10.05 -3.00
CA ARG A 525 -21.92 8.64 -3.30
C ARG A 525 -21.85 8.36 -4.80
N GLY A 526 -22.70 9.01 -5.59
CA GLY A 526 -22.66 8.95 -7.05
C GLY A 526 -21.35 9.47 -7.63
N ALA A 527 -20.90 10.66 -7.20
CA ALA A 527 -19.62 11.22 -7.62
C ALA A 527 -18.42 10.34 -7.22
N LEU A 528 -18.42 9.78 -5.99
CA LEU A 528 -17.36 8.87 -5.56
C LEU A 528 -17.28 7.61 -6.42
N ARG A 529 -18.42 7.05 -6.84
CA ARG A 529 -18.46 5.92 -7.77
C ARG A 529 -17.89 6.33 -9.14
N ALA A 530 -18.30 7.47 -9.67
CA ALA A 530 -17.80 7.97 -10.96
C ALA A 530 -16.28 8.20 -10.94
N LEU A 531 -15.74 8.79 -9.87
CA LEU A 531 -14.30 8.97 -9.65
C LEU A 531 -13.54 7.64 -9.55
N THR A 532 -14.14 6.64 -8.90
CA THR A 532 -13.56 5.29 -8.80
C THR A 532 -13.48 4.64 -10.18
N CYS A 533 -14.55 4.72 -10.97
CA CYS A 533 -14.57 4.22 -12.34
C CYS A 533 -13.54 4.94 -13.24
N LEU A 534 -13.41 6.27 -13.11
CA LEU A 534 -12.37 7.04 -13.83
C LEU A 534 -10.96 6.58 -13.46
N ALA A 535 -10.70 6.32 -12.18
CA ALA A 535 -9.41 5.85 -11.70
C ALA A 535 -9.03 4.47 -12.25
N GLU A 536 -10.01 3.65 -12.64
CA GLU A 536 -9.79 2.35 -13.28
C GLU A 536 -9.69 2.43 -14.80
N LEU A 537 -10.46 3.33 -15.44
CA LEU A 537 -10.54 3.46 -16.89
C LEU A 537 -9.35 4.23 -17.49
N LEU A 538 -8.92 5.32 -16.84
CA LEU A 538 -7.82 6.17 -17.35
C LEU A 538 -6.50 5.42 -17.55
N PRO A 539 -6.04 4.56 -16.61
CA PRO A 539 -4.82 3.77 -16.82
C PRO A 539 -4.95 2.77 -17.97
N LYS A 540 -6.15 2.20 -18.20
CA LYS A 540 -6.40 1.26 -19.31
C LYS A 540 -6.27 1.97 -20.65
N LEU A 541 -6.88 3.15 -20.80
CA LEU A 541 -6.74 3.96 -22.02
C LEU A 541 -5.31 4.44 -22.25
N GLN A 542 -4.61 4.85 -21.18
CA GLN A 542 -3.19 5.21 -21.26
C GLN A 542 -2.34 4.02 -21.73
N LYS A 543 -2.60 2.82 -21.22
CA LYS A 543 -1.89 1.61 -21.61
C LYS A 543 -2.16 1.23 -23.06
N ILE A 544 -3.41 1.33 -23.53
CA ILE A 544 -3.77 1.12 -24.94
C ILE A 544 -3.00 2.09 -25.85
N LEU A 545 -2.86 3.36 -25.48
CA LEU A 545 -2.08 4.32 -26.26
C LEU A 545 -0.58 3.98 -26.23
N HIS A 546 -0.02 3.67 -25.06
CA HIS A 546 1.42 3.44 -24.90
C HIS A 546 1.88 2.14 -25.58
N ASP A 547 1.19 1.03 -25.32
CA ASP A 547 1.56 -0.29 -25.85
C ASP A 547 1.49 -0.34 -27.39
N ASN A 548 0.60 0.46 -28.02
CA ASN A 548 0.38 0.45 -29.46
C ASN A 548 1.15 1.53 -30.24
N VAL A 549 1.46 2.68 -29.61
CA VAL A 549 2.36 3.70 -30.20
C VAL A 549 3.78 3.15 -30.31
N GLU A 550 4.24 2.37 -29.32
CA GLU A 550 5.60 1.82 -29.32
C GLU A 550 5.77 0.53 -30.15
N ASN A 551 4.74 -0.31 -30.28
CA ASN A 551 4.93 -1.65 -30.87
C ASN A 551 4.17 -1.94 -32.18
N LYS A 552 3.24 -1.09 -32.65
CA LYS A 552 2.40 -1.45 -33.81
C LYS A 552 2.12 -0.36 -34.84
N TRP A 553 2.26 0.93 -34.52
CA TRP A 553 1.90 1.97 -35.50
C TRP A 553 2.95 2.21 -36.61
N TRP A 554 4.19 1.73 -36.45
CA TRP A 554 5.31 2.09 -37.33
C TRP A 554 5.97 0.91 -38.07
N CYS A 555 5.45 -0.31 -37.97
CA CYS A 555 6.09 -1.48 -38.60
C CYS A 555 5.12 -2.37 -39.38
N GLU A 556 4.42 -1.81 -40.37
CA GLU A 556 4.06 -2.54 -41.60
C GLU A 556 4.26 -1.66 -42.84
N SER A 557 5.40 -0.99 -42.94
CA SER A 557 6.00 -0.70 -44.25
C SER A 557 6.62 -1.99 -44.79
N GLY A 558 5.76 -2.91 -45.20
CA GLY A 558 6.14 -4.26 -45.62
C GLY A 558 5.15 -4.85 -46.61
N SER A 559 5.20 -4.38 -47.84
CA SER A 559 4.66 -5.06 -49.04
C SER A 559 3.15 -5.36 -49.07
N ARG A 560 2.34 -4.36 -49.43
CA ARG A 560 1.17 -4.60 -50.28
C ARG A 560 1.32 -3.80 -51.56
N ARG A 561 1.53 -4.52 -52.67
CA ARG A 561 1.43 -3.98 -54.02
C ARG A 561 0.12 -3.21 -54.13
N LEU A 562 0.18 -2.03 -54.74
CA LEU A 562 -0.99 -1.32 -55.25
C LEU A 562 -1.67 -2.20 -56.31
N THR A 563 -2.58 -3.08 -55.89
CA THR A 563 -3.57 -3.68 -56.78
C THR A 563 -4.80 -2.78 -56.78
N ARG A 564 -5.18 -2.37 -57.99
CA ARG A 564 -6.37 -1.57 -58.28
C ARG A 564 -7.58 -2.06 -57.49
N GLN A 565 -8.28 -1.12 -56.85
CA GLN A 565 -9.55 -1.36 -56.17
C GLN A 565 -10.57 -1.98 -57.13
N SER A 566 -11.20 -3.07 -56.70
CA SER A 566 -12.44 -3.55 -57.30
C SER A 566 -13.62 -2.90 -56.58
N ALA A 567 -14.59 -2.46 -57.37
CA ALA A 567 -15.67 -1.58 -56.97
C ALA A 567 -16.56 -2.12 -55.84
N ILE A 568 -17.10 -1.17 -55.09
CA ILE A 568 -18.11 -1.26 -54.05
C ILE A 568 -19.40 -1.86 -54.63
N THR A 569 -19.74 -3.10 -54.30
CA THR A 569 -21.13 -3.60 -54.28
C THR A 569 -21.21 -4.98 -53.59
N ALA A 570 -21.51 -5.01 -52.29
CA ALA A 570 -22.24 -6.11 -51.66
C ALA A 570 -22.71 -5.71 -50.25
N GLN A 571 -24.02 -5.73 -50.04
CA GLN A 571 -24.70 -5.54 -48.75
C GLN A 571 -24.57 -6.76 -47.82
N PRO A 572 -24.87 -6.62 -46.51
CA PRO A 572 -24.37 -7.50 -45.46
C PRO A 572 -25.25 -8.74 -45.27
N ARG A 573 -24.65 -9.89 -44.97
CA ARG A 573 -25.39 -11.09 -44.54
C ARG A 573 -24.76 -11.73 -43.31
N ALA A 574 -25.53 -11.63 -42.22
CA ALA A 574 -25.66 -12.50 -41.04
C ALA A 574 -24.40 -13.22 -40.49
N ALA A 575 -24.10 -12.91 -39.24
CA ALA A 575 -23.18 -13.66 -38.37
C ALA A 575 -23.71 -15.06 -38.00
N PRO A 576 -22.82 -16.02 -37.73
CA PRO A 576 -23.07 -17.10 -36.78
C PRO A 576 -22.10 -17.03 -35.58
N PRO A 577 -22.50 -17.57 -34.41
CA PRO A 577 -21.70 -17.49 -33.20
C PRO A 577 -20.61 -18.58 -33.21
N ARG A 578 -19.39 -18.27 -32.78
CA ARG A 578 -18.37 -19.29 -32.53
C ARG A 578 -17.71 -19.11 -31.18
N HIS A 579 -18.11 -19.98 -30.25
CA HIS A 579 -17.24 -20.52 -29.21
C HIS A 579 -15.98 -21.12 -29.83
N GLY A 580 -14.82 -20.86 -29.22
CA GLY A 580 -13.58 -21.55 -29.55
C GLY A 580 -12.36 -20.76 -29.09
N GLY A 581 -11.74 -21.19 -27.99
CA GLY A 581 -10.54 -20.58 -27.44
C GLY A 581 -9.40 -20.49 -28.46
N GLU A 582 -8.68 -19.38 -28.39
CA GLU A 582 -7.49 -19.08 -29.18
C GLU A 582 -6.45 -20.21 -29.03
N ARG A 583 -6.35 -21.07 -30.04
CA ARG A 583 -5.27 -22.05 -30.13
C ARG A 583 -3.99 -21.32 -30.54
N ASN A 584 -2.97 -21.40 -29.68
CA ASN A 584 -1.65 -20.81 -29.85
C ASN A 584 -1.08 -21.08 -31.28
N ALA A 585 -1.14 -20.07 -32.15
CA ALA A 585 -0.79 -20.18 -33.57
C ALA A 585 0.66 -20.61 -33.81
N GLN A 586 1.56 -20.29 -32.87
CA GLN A 586 2.96 -20.71 -32.93
C GLN A 586 3.10 -22.23 -32.69
N GLY A 587 2.35 -22.79 -31.74
CA GLY A 587 2.31 -24.23 -31.49
C GLY A 587 1.73 -25.02 -32.67
N ALA A 588 0.67 -24.50 -33.30
CA ALA A 588 0.10 -25.09 -34.51
C ALA A 588 1.09 -25.09 -35.69
N GLY A 589 1.88 -24.02 -35.84
CA GLY A 589 2.92 -23.93 -36.87
C GLY A 589 4.06 -24.93 -36.69
N VAL A 590 4.52 -25.14 -35.44
CA VAL A 590 5.55 -26.15 -35.12
C VAL A 590 5.02 -27.55 -35.41
N TRP A 591 3.80 -27.85 -34.99
CA TRP A 591 3.19 -29.17 -35.19
C TRP A 591 2.99 -29.49 -36.67
N LYS A 592 2.58 -28.50 -37.48
CA LYS A 592 2.46 -28.64 -38.95
C LYS A 592 3.81 -28.97 -39.60
N ARG A 593 4.90 -28.34 -39.18
CA ARG A 593 6.25 -28.62 -39.70
C ARG A 593 6.76 -30.01 -39.32
N VAL A 594 6.58 -30.42 -38.06
CA VAL A 594 6.97 -31.76 -37.59
C VAL A 594 6.19 -32.83 -38.36
N ARG A 595 4.88 -32.62 -38.53
CA ARG A 595 4.03 -33.52 -39.29
C ARG A 595 4.46 -33.67 -40.74
N LEU A 596 4.78 -32.59 -41.45
CA LEU A 596 5.24 -32.66 -42.85
C LEU A 596 6.56 -33.43 -42.99
N LYS A 597 7.50 -33.30 -42.05
CA LYS A 597 8.74 -34.08 -42.02
C LYS A 597 8.48 -35.58 -41.87
N LEU A 598 7.65 -35.95 -40.90
CA LEU A 598 7.29 -37.35 -40.63
C LEU A 598 6.47 -37.98 -41.77
N GLU A 599 5.65 -37.18 -42.46
CA GLU A 599 4.83 -37.66 -43.57
C GLU A 599 5.59 -37.83 -44.88
N GLY A 600 6.86 -37.40 -44.98
CA GLY A 600 7.63 -37.47 -46.23
C GLY A 600 7.57 -36.20 -47.08
N ARG A 601 6.95 -35.12 -46.59
CA ARG A 601 6.50 -33.96 -47.39
C ARG A 601 7.28 -32.66 -47.09
N ASP A 602 8.56 -32.81 -46.75
CA ASP A 602 9.55 -31.73 -46.55
C ASP A 602 10.76 -32.11 -47.41
N PRO A 603 11.20 -31.28 -48.39
CA PRO A 603 10.88 -29.86 -48.59
C PRO A 603 9.62 -29.53 -49.39
N ASP A 604 9.04 -30.48 -50.12
CA ASP A 604 7.88 -30.23 -50.99
C ASP A 604 6.58 -30.78 -50.37
N PRO A 605 5.59 -29.93 -50.01
CA PRO A 605 4.33 -30.38 -49.41
C PRO A 605 3.43 -31.17 -50.37
N ALA A 606 3.66 -31.07 -51.69
CA ALA A 606 2.88 -31.76 -52.72
C ALA A 606 3.41 -33.17 -53.04
N ARG A 607 4.69 -33.45 -52.75
CA ARG A 607 5.34 -34.73 -53.03
C ARG A 607 5.67 -35.48 -51.73
N ARG A 608 5.45 -36.80 -51.73
CA ARG A 608 5.82 -37.67 -50.61
C ARG A 608 7.13 -38.40 -50.94
N ALA A 609 8.23 -37.99 -50.33
CA ALA A 609 9.54 -38.62 -50.46
C ALA A 609 9.63 -39.88 -49.59
N THR A 610 10.35 -40.89 -50.06
CA THR A 610 10.64 -42.10 -49.28
C THR A 610 11.79 -41.86 -48.30
N PRO A 611 11.94 -42.66 -47.22
CA PRO A 611 13.05 -42.50 -46.28
C PRO A 611 14.43 -42.55 -46.95
N HIS A 612 14.58 -43.37 -47.99
CA HIS A 612 15.82 -43.50 -48.77
C HIS A 612 16.14 -42.25 -49.62
N GLU A 613 15.14 -41.41 -49.93
CA GLU A 613 15.32 -40.11 -50.59
C GLU A 613 15.50 -38.96 -49.58
N GLN A 614 14.86 -39.05 -48.41
CA GLN A 614 14.93 -38.02 -47.37
C GLN A 614 16.30 -37.96 -46.68
N VAL A 615 16.89 -39.12 -46.38
CA VAL A 615 18.16 -39.20 -45.63
C VAL A 615 19.32 -38.54 -46.38
N PRO A 616 19.56 -38.81 -47.69
CA PRO A 616 20.61 -38.12 -48.45
C PRO A 616 20.40 -36.60 -48.55
N HIS A 617 19.16 -36.14 -48.69
CA HIS A 617 18.85 -34.70 -48.76
C HIS A 617 19.16 -33.98 -47.45
N VAL A 618 18.83 -34.60 -46.31
CA VAL A 618 19.15 -34.07 -44.98
C VAL A 618 20.66 -34.06 -44.75
N LEU A 619 21.37 -35.13 -45.10
CA LEU A 619 22.84 -35.20 -44.97
C LEU A 619 23.54 -34.16 -45.84
N SER A 620 23.10 -33.96 -47.09
CA SER A 620 23.62 -32.92 -47.99
C SER A 620 23.44 -31.51 -47.37
N ARG A 621 22.27 -31.22 -46.78
CA ARG A 621 22.03 -29.95 -46.08
C ARG A 621 22.91 -29.79 -44.85
N ILE A 622 23.08 -30.84 -44.03
CA ILE A 622 23.94 -30.77 -42.84
C ILE A 622 25.39 -30.51 -43.26
N ILE A 623 25.89 -31.19 -44.28
CA ILE A 623 27.25 -30.98 -44.82
C ILE A 623 27.40 -29.56 -45.36
N TYR A 624 26.41 -29.04 -46.09
CA TYR A 624 26.40 -27.65 -46.57
C TYR A 624 26.47 -26.64 -45.43
N TYR A 625 25.70 -26.83 -44.34
CA TYR A 625 25.74 -25.94 -43.19
C TYR A 625 27.04 -26.06 -42.38
N VAL A 626 27.63 -27.25 -42.26
CA VAL A 626 28.92 -27.45 -41.59
C VAL A 626 30.05 -26.80 -42.39
N LEU A 627 30.03 -26.88 -43.72
CA LEU A 627 30.98 -26.19 -44.62
C LEU A 627 30.77 -24.67 -44.69
N GLN A 628 29.69 -24.12 -44.14
CA GLN A 628 29.48 -22.68 -44.00
C GLN A 628 29.98 -22.14 -42.64
N ILE A 629 30.29 -23.04 -41.70
CA ILE A 629 30.76 -22.71 -40.33
C ILE A 629 32.28 -22.84 -40.23
N TYR A 630 32.92 -23.58 -41.14
CA TYR A 630 34.36 -23.55 -41.43
C TYR A 630 34.61 -22.72 -42.68
#